data_AF-A0ABD2A9P9-F1
#
_entry.id   AF-A0ABD2A9P9-F1
#
_cell.length_a   1.000
_cell.length_b   1.000
_cell.length_c   1.000
_cell.angle_alpha   90.00
_cell.angle_beta   90.00
_cell.angle_gamma   90.00
#
_symmetry.space_group_name_H-M   'P 1'
#
loop_
_entity.id
_entity.type
_entity.pdbx_description
1 polymer ?
#
loop_
_entity_poly.entity_id
_entity_poly.type
_entity_poly.pdbx_seq_one_letter_code
_entity_poly.pdbx_strand_id
1 'polypeptide(L)' 'MFRGTWIRWLLLSTFLLGSHIFLVVAQCGSSIQDRQESQDRQDKLALYKITMRTYWSRARFPRHYPEWKPPAQFGKLIG' A
#
# COMPACT_ATOMS: atom_id res chain seq x y z
N MET A 1 62.86 -17.88 7.43
CA MET A 1 61.74 -17.91 6.46
C MET A 1 60.40 -18.12 7.20
N PHE A 2 59.89 -17.13 7.96
CA PHE A 2 58.67 -17.33 8.78
C PHE A 2 57.71 -16.13 8.85
N ARG A 3 57.97 -15.03 8.14
CA ARG A 3 57.17 -13.79 8.22
C ARG A 3 56.10 -13.62 7.14
N GLY A 4 56.23 -14.29 5.99
CA GLY A 4 55.32 -14.11 4.85
C GLY A 4 53.98 -14.85 4.98
N THR A 5 53.93 -15.94 5.73
CA THR A 5 52.72 -16.77 5.90
C THR A 5 51.70 -16.10 6.82
N TRP A 6 52.16 -15.40 7.86
CA TRP A 6 51.30 -14.70 8.82
C TRP A 6 50.49 -13.55 8.18
N ILE A 7 51.13 -12.77 7.31
CA ILE A 7 50.48 -11.68 6.58
C ILE A 7 49.44 -12.23 5.60
N ARG A 8 49.74 -13.36 4.95
CA ARG A 8 48.82 -14.02 4.01
C ARG A 8 47.58 -14.58 4.71
N TRP A 9 47.74 -15.10 5.93
CA TRP A 9 46.62 -15.57 6.76
C TRP A 9 45.75 -14.43 7.29
N LEU A 10 46.35 -13.30 7.68
CA LEU A 10 45.61 -12.09 8.07
C LEU A 10 44.76 -11.54 6.92
N LEU A 11 45.30 -11.47 5.71
CA LEU A 11 44.57 -11.00 4.53
C LEU A 11 43.44 -11.95 4.10
N LEU A 12 43.63 -13.27 4.23
CA LEU A 12 42.57 -14.25 3.96
C LEU A 12 41.44 -14.15 4.98
N SER A 13 41.77 -13.95 6.25
CA SER A 13 40.78 -13.79 7.32
C SER A 13 39.95 -12.52 7.15
N THR A 14 40.58 -11.38 6.82
CA THR A 14 39.85 -10.14 6.56
C THR A 14 38.98 -10.21 5.30
N PHE A 15 39.45 -10.91 4.25
CA PHE A 15 38.66 -11.13 3.04
C PHE A 15 37.42 -12.01 3.31
N LEU A 16 37.59 -13.09 4.09
CA LEU A 16 36.48 -13.95 4.53
C LEU A 16 35.47 -13.18 5.39
N LEU A 17 35.93 -12.44 6.40
CA LEU A 17 35.03 -11.61 7.23
C LEU A 17 34.31 -10.54 6.39
N GLY A 18 35.01 -9.86 5.48
CA GLY A 18 34.42 -8.86 4.60
C GLY A 18 33.33 -9.45 3.70
N SER A 19 33.55 -10.66 3.17
CA SER A 19 32.55 -11.36 2.35
C SER A 19 31.29 -11.75 3.14
N HIS A 20 31.44 -12.19 4.39
CA HIS A 20 30.31 -12.51 5.26
C HIS A 20 29.50 -11.27 5.63
N ILE A 21 30.16 -10.14 5.91
CA ILE A 21 29.47 -8.88 6.21
C ILE A 21 28.67 -8.40 4.99
N PHE A 22 29.25 -8.48 3.79
CA PHE A 22 28.55 -8.14 2.54
C PHE A 22 27.32 -9.02 2.29
N LEU A 23 27.43 -10.32 2.56
CA LEU A 23 26.31 -11.28 2.43
C LEU A 23 25.17 -10.99 3.42
N VAL A 24 25.48 -10.61 4.66
CA VAL A 24 24.46 -10.28 5.67
C VAL A 24 23.73 -8.99 5.33
N VAL A 25 24.44 -7.96 4.85
CA VAL A 25 23.81 -6.68 4.45
C VAL A 25 22.82 -6.88 3.29
N ALA A 26 23.10 -7.78 2.36
CA ALA A 26 22.19 -8.12 1.26
C ALA A 26 20.86 -8.76 1.72
N GLN A 27 20.80 -9.32 2.93
CA GLN A 27 19.58 -9.93 3.48
C GLN A 27 18.70 -8.96 4.29
N CYS A 28 19.19 -7.77 4.66
CA CYS A 28 18.45 -6.79 5.46
C CYS A 28 17.54 -5.83 4.65
N GLY A 29 17.26 -6.13 3.38
CA GLY A 29 16.72 -5.16 2.41
C GLY A 29 15.19 -4.94 2.37
N SER A 30 14.35 -5.69 3.10
CA SER A 30 12.89 -5.64 2.86
C SER A 30 12.12 -4.64 3.72
N SER A 31 12.53 -4.37 4.95
CA SER A 31 11.69 -3.63 5.91
C SER A 31 11.54 -2.13 5.61
N ILE A 32 12.58 -1.50 5.05
CA ILE A 32 12.55 -0.09 4.64
C ILE A 32 11.79 0.06 3.33
N GLN A 33 11.96 -0.87 2.40
CA GLN A 33 11.29 -0.82 1.10
C GLN A 33 9.78 -1.09 1.21
N ASP A 34 9.37 -2.06 2.05
CA ASP A 34 7.95 -2.32 2.33
C ASP A 34 7.28 -1.12 3.04
N ARG A 35 7.97 -0.48 3.98
CA ARG A 35 7.49 0.77 4.60
C ARG A 35 7.38 1.88 3.57
N GLN A 36 8.39 2.07 2.73
CA GLN A 36 8.40 3.11 1.69
C GLN A 36 7.27 2.90 0.68
N GLU A 37 7.00 1.66 0.26
CA GLU A 37 5.90 1.33 -0.64
C GLU A 37 4.53 1.55 0.01
N SER A 38 4.38 1.17 1.29
CA SER A 38 3.15 1.42 2.02
C SER A 38 2.87 2.91 2.22
N GLN A 39 3.91 3.71 2.42
CA GLN A 39 3.82 5.16 2.60
C GLN A 39 3.54 5.86 1.26
N ASP A 40 4.23 5.47 0.18
CA ASP A 40 3.97 5.97 -1.18
C ASP A 40 2.54 5.62 -1.65
N ARG A 41 1.96 4.51 -1.18
CA ARG A 41 0.55 4.17 -1.43
C ARG A 41 -0.43 5.03 -0.63
N GLN A 42 -0.04 5.56 0.53
CA GLN A 42 -0.88 6.44 1.36
C GLN A 42 -0.78 7.90 0.95
N ASP A 43 0.34 8.33 0.38
CA ASP A 43 0.56 9.70 -0.10
C ASP A 43 -0.13 9.99 -1.46
N LYS A 44 -0.75 8.98 -2.07
CA LYS A 44 -1.47 9.09 -3.34
C LYS A 44 -2.95 9.36 -3.11
N LEU A 45 -3.45 10.44 -3.72
CA LEU A 45 -4.88 10.72 -3.79
C LEU A 45 -5.59 9.67 -4.64
N ALA A 46 -6.73 9.17 -4.16
CA ALA A 46 -7.59 8.25 -4.89
C ALA A 46 -8.83 8.98 -5.43
N LEU A 47 -9.20 8.70 -6.67
CA LEU A 47 -10.39 9.25 -7.30
C LEU A 47 -11.56 8.26 -7.14
N TYR A 48 -12.68 8.73 -6.60
CA TYR A 48 -13.88 7.91 -6.42
C TYR A 48 -15.05 8.44 -7.25
N LYS A 49 -15.83 7.52 -7.83
CA LYS A 49 -17.11 7.82 -8.45
C LYS A 49 -18.24 7.32 -7.55
N ILE A 50 -18.98 8.26 -6.97
CA ILE A 50 -20.14 7.94 -6.13
C ILE A 50 -21.39 7.86 -7.02
N THR A 51 -22.16 6.78 -6.89
CA THR A 51 -23.44 6.60 -7.60
C THR A 51 -24.53 6.27 -6.59
N MET A 52 -25.49 7.19 -6.41
CA MET A 52 -26.65 6.97 -5.55
C MET A 52 -27.80 6.41 -6.39
N ARG A 53 -28.16 5.14 -6.14
CA ARG A 53 -29.35 4.50 -6.72
C ARG A 53 -30.45 4.47 -5.69
N THR A 54 -31.55 5.15 -5.99
CA THR A 54 -32.75 5.12 -5.16
C THR A 54 -33.76 4.16 -5.75
N TYR A 55 -34.53 3.48 -4.89
CA TYR A 55 -35.49 2.44 -5.30
C TYR A 55 -36.91 2.73 -4.83
N TRP A 56 -37.22 4.01 -4.61
CA TRP A 56 -38.58 4.44 -4.29
C TRP A 56 -39.39 4.51 -5.57
N SER A 57 -40.26 3.52 -5.77
CA SER A 57 -41.09 3.35 -6.97
C SER A 57 -42.47 2.85 -6.58
N ARG A 58 -43.49 3.15 -7.39
CA ARG A 58 -44.88 2.69 -7.16
C ARG A 58 -44.99 1.18 -7.03
N ALA A 59 -44.25 0.44 -7.86
CA ALA A 59 -44.29 -1.02 -7.85
C ALA A 59 -43.81 -1.62 -6.50
N ARG A 60 -42.82 -0.97 -5.86
CA ARG A 60 -42.29 -1.41 -4.56
C ARG A 60 -43.02 -0.79 -3.36
N PHE A 61 -43.48 0.45 -3.51
CA PHE A 61 -44.12 1.24 -2.47
C PHE A 61 -45.45 1.82 -2.99
N PRO A 62 -46.49 0.99 -3.14
CA PRO A 62 -47.73 1.39 -3.81
C PRO A 62 -48.62 2.29 -2.95
N ARG A 63 -48.53 2.17 -1.63
CA ARG A 63 -49.41 2.87 -0.70
C ARG A 63 -49.10 4.37 -0.70
N HIS A 64 -50.06 5.17 -1.15
CA HIS A 64 -49.99 6.64 -1.22
C HIS A 64 -48.74 7.14 -1.96
N TYR A 65 -48.31 6.45 -3.03
CA TYR A 65 -47.18 6.90 -3.82
C TYR A 65 -47.47 8.29 -4.44
N PRO A 66 -46.65 9.32 -4.17
CA PRO A 66 -46.94 10.66 -4.64
C PRO A 66 -46.69 10.77 -6.15
N GLU A 67 -47.79 10.87 -6.91
CA GLU A 67 -47.75 11.02 -8.37
C GLU A 67 -47.76 12.47 -8.83
N TRP A 68 -48.24 13.38 -7.98
CA TRP A 68 -48.46 14.78 -8.36
C TRP A 68 -48.20 15.77 -7.21
N LYS A 69 -47.62 16.93 -7.58
CA LYS A 69 -47.36 18.15 -6.79
C LYS A 69 -46.92 17.97 -5.31
N PRO A 70 -45.64 17.68 -5.06
CA PRO A 70 -44.63 17.22 -6.02
C PRO A 70 -44.69 15.71 -6.21
N PRO A 71 -44.26 15.19 -7.37
CA PRO A 71 -44.05 13.76 -7.52
C PRO A 71 -42.95 13.27 -6.58
N ALA A 72 -42.89 11.95 -6.34
CA ALA A 72 -41.83 11.31 -5.58
C ALA A 72 -40.44 11.73 -6.12
N GLN A 73 -39.63 12.34 -5.26
CA GLN A 73 -38.32 12.86 -5.60
C GLN A 73 -37.37 12.82 -4.40
N PHE A 74 -36.08 12.93 -4.68
CA PHE A 74 -35.03 13.06 -3.68
C PHE A 74 -34.42 14.47 -3.75
N GLY A 75 -34.00 14.98 -2.62
CA GLY A 75 -33.23 16.22 -2.55
C GLY A 75 -31.83 16.07 -3.15
N LYS A 76 -31.07 17.17 -3.11
CA LYS A 76 -29.67 17.16 -3.56
C LYS A 76 -28.82 16.29 -2.62
N LEU A 77 -27.96 15.45 -3.20
CA LEU A 77 -26.94 14.71 -2.47
C LEU A 77 -25.79 15.65 -2.08
N ILE A 78 -25.49 15.74 -0.79
CA ILE A 78 -24.42 16.58 -0.22
C ILE A 78 -23.56 15.69 0.68
N GLY A 79 -22.24 15.82 0.59
CA GLY A 79 -21.25 15.06 1.35
C GLY A 79 -19.85 15.64 1.15
#